data_AF-A0A7V0NNG8-F1
#
_entry.id   AF-A0A7V0NNG8-F1
#
_cell.length_a   1.000
_cell.length_b   1.000
_cell.length_c   1.000
_cell.angle_alpha   90.00
_cell.angle_beta   90.00
_cell.angle_gamma   90.00
#
_symmetry.space_group_name_H-M   'P 1'
#
loop_
_entity.id
_entity.type
_entity.pdbx_description
1 polymer ?
#
loop_
_entity_poly.entity_id
_entity_poly.type
_entity_poly.pdbx_seq_one_letter_code
_entity_poly.pdbx_strand_id
1 'polypeptide(L)'
;MIRWPTKGAPATSSPLLRHDGPRVVAIGGGHGLAMVVAAASEYASQVTGVVTVADDGGSSGRLTTAMDILPPGDMRRGLLALSPSDSVLARLFDYRFIDTDVAGHSLGNLILAALTDMLGDFELALAVAADLLGANGRILPVCTESLDLAALIDGEVVEGQAAITDVRGAITQLVLRPPSKVNPEVVAAIDQADQIVLGPGSLFTSVLSCLVVPGVVAALERATGQLVYVLNLVTQDGETWEM
;
A
#
# COMPACT_ATOMS: atom_id res chain seq x y z
N MET A 1 23.14 17.47 22.84
CA MET A 1 22.53 18.38 21.85
C MET A 1 22.93 17.88 20.47
N ILE A 2 22.07 17.06 19.85
CA ILE A 2 22.37 16.45 18.55
C ILE A 2 22.18 17.53 17.48
N ARG A 3 23.26 17.88 16.77
CA ARG A 3 23.22 18.81 15.63
C ARG A 3 23.00 17.99 14.36
N TRP A 4 21.89 18.25 13.66
CA TRP A 4 21.60 17.64 12.37
C TRP A 4 22.31 18.40 11.24
N PRO A 5 22.95 17.73 10.26
CA PRO A 5 23.52 18.41 9.11
C PRO A 5 22.40 18.90 8.17
N THR A 6 22.27 20.22 8.03
CA THR A 6 21.41 20.85 7.01
C THR A 6 22.12 20.85 5.68
N LYS A 7 21.99 19.76 4.89
CA LYS A 7 22.17 19.87 3.44
C LYS A 7 20.93 20.58 2.90
N GLY A 8 21.13 21.68 2.17
CA GLY A 8 20.07 22.53 1.65
C GLY A 8 19.06 21.73 0.84
N ALA A 9 17.81 21.72 1.31
CA ALA A 9 16.68 21.26 0.54
C ALA A 9 16.23 22.40 -0.39
N PRO A 10 15.89 22.14 -1.66
CA PRO A 10 15.13 23.10 -2.44
C PRO A 10 13.80 23.34 -1.73
N ALA A 11 13.29 24.57 -1.76
CA ALA A 11 11.97 24.87 -1.24
C ALA A 11 10.92 24.09 -2.05
N THR A 12 10.41 22.99 -1.50
CA THR A 12 9.29 22.24 -2.08
C THR A 12 8.11 22.41 -1.15
N SER A 13 7.17 23.24 -1.60
CA SER A 13 5.86 23.41 -0.99
C SER A 13 5.23 22.07 -0.67
N SER A 14 4.65 21.93 0.53
CA SER A 14 3.75 20.82 0.85
C SER A 14 2.79 20.58 -0.30
N PRO A 15 2.51 19.32 -0.70
CA PRO A 15 1.53 19.04 -1.74
C PRO A 15 0.17 19.48 -1.21
N LEU A 16 -0.25 20.69 -1.53
CA LEU A 16 -1.62 21.12 -1.33
C LEU A 16 -2.39 20.63 -2.56
N LEU A 17 -3.29 19.68 -2.34
CA LEU A 17 -4.20 19.20 -3.38
C LEU A 17 -4.93 20.38 -4.03
N ARG A 18 -5.10 20.29 -5.34
CA ARG A 18 -5.74 21.35 -6.11
C ARG A 18 -7.25 21.24 -5.95
N HIS A 19 -7.91 22.28 -5.44
CA HIS A 19 -9.36 22.26 -5.23
C HIS A 19 -10.19 21.88 -6.48
N ASP A 20 -9.69 22.18 -7.69
CA ASP A 20 -10.35 21.88 -8.97
C ASP A 20 -9.77 20.66 -9.70
N GLY A 21 -8.91 19.87 -9.05
CA GLY A 21 -8.31 18.66 -9.63
C GLY A 21 -9.25 17.45 -9.66
N PRO A 22 -8.92 16.38 -10.40
CA PRO A 22 -9.68 15.13 -10.37
C PRO A 22 -9.52 14.40 -9.04
N ARG A 23 -10.49 13.54 -8.70
CA ARG A 23 -10.36 12.55 -7.63
C ARG A 23 -9.66 11.31 -8.19
N VAL A 24 -8.50 10.98 -7.64
CA VAL A 24 -7.63 9.90 -8.12
C VAL A 24 -7.60 8.76 -7.12
N VAL A 25 -7.90 7.55 -7.60
CA VAL A 25 -7.71 6.30 -6.85
C VAL A 25 -6.54 5.55 -7.45
N ALA A 26 -5.55 5.19 -6.66
CA ALA A 26 -4.43 4.34 -7.09
C ALA A 26 -4.54 2.98 -6.38
N ILE A 27 -4.45 1.88 -7.11
CA ILE A 27 -4.61 0.52 -6.58
C ILE A 27 -3.32 -0.28 -6.82
N GLY A 28 -2.76 -0.85 -5.76
CA GLY A 28 -1.58 -1.70 -5.85
C GLY A 28 -0.88 -1.92 -4.50
N GLY A 29 0.45 -1.85 -4.53
CA GLY A 29 1.30 -2.04 -3.36
C GLY A 29 2.71 -1.50 -3.58
N GLY A 30 3.54 -1.66 -2.56
CA GLY A 30 4.96 -1.36 -2.58
C GLY A 30 5.33 0.08 -2.93
N HIS A 31 6.52 0.22 -3.53
CA HIS A 31 7.06 1.51 -3.95
C HIS A 31 6.33 2.10 -5.16
N GLY A 32 5.79 1.25 -6.05
CA GLY A 32 5.11 1.71 -7.27
C GLY A 32 3.86 2.52 -6.93
N LEU A 33 3.04 2.01 -6.01
CA LEU A 33 1.88 2.74 -5.49
C LEU A 33 2.28 4.05 -4.81
N ALA A 34 3.32 4.02 -3.96
CA ALA A 34 3.83 5.21 -3.27
C ALA A 34 4.22 6.32 -4.26
N MET A 35 4.86 5.98 -5.37
CA MET A 35 5.20 6.95 -6.42
C MET A 35 3.96 7.51 -7.12
N VAL A 36 2.94 6.68 -7.37
CA VAL A 36 1.70 7.13 -8.03
C VAL A 36 0.90 8.06 -7.13
N VAL A 37 0.75 7.74 -5.84
CA VAL A 37 0.01 8.63 -4.93
C VAL A 37 0.74 9.95 -4.71
N ALA A 38 2.09 9.93 -4.65
CA ALA A 38 2.89 11.15 -4.60
C ALA A 38 2.68 12.01 -5.87
N ALA A 39 2.79 11.41 -7.06
CA ALA A 39 2.57 12.12 -8.32
C ALA A 39 1.14 12.64 -8.46
N ALA A 40 0.14 11.84 -8.04
CA ALA A 40 -1.26 12.25 -8.02
C ALA A 40 -1.49 13.47 -7.13
N SER A 41 -0.79 13.57 -6.00
CA SER A 41 -0.95 14.69 -5.06
C SER A 41 -0.58 16.05 -5.64
N GLU A 42 0.16 16.10 -6.75
CA GLU A 42 0.55 17.35 -7.42
C GLU A 42 -0.59 17.97 -8.26
N TYR A 43 -1.56 17.17 -8.70
CA TYR A 43 -2.62 17.62 -9.61
C TYR A 43 -4.04 17.29 -9.15
N ALA A 44 -4.23 16.27 -8.31
CA ALA A 44 -5.53 15.81 -7.86
C ALA A 44 -6.14 16.76 -6.81
N SER A 45 -7.47 16.73 -6.69
CA SER A 45 -8.19 17.33 -5.56
C SER A 45 -8.30 16.39 -4.37
N GLN A 46 -8.29 15.08 -4.64
CA GLN A 46 -8.31 14.00 -3.66
C GLN A 46 -7.49 12.84 -4.19
N VAL A 47 -6.65 12.26 -3.34
CA VAL A 47 -5.88 11.05 -3.64
C VAL A 47 -6.26 9.97 -2.64
N THR A 48 -6.61 8.79 -3.15
CA THR A 48 -6.80 7.58 -2.34
C THR A 48 -5.90 6.47 -2.86
N GLY A 49 -4.97 6.00 -2.03
CA GLY A 49 -4.21 4.77 -2.30
C GLY A 49 -4.93 3.57 -1.70
N VAL A 50 -5.19 2.54 -2.50
CA VAL A 50 -5.75 1.26 -2.09
C VAL A 50 -4.63 0.23 -2.09
N VAL A 51 -4.39 -0.36 -0.94
CA VAL A 51 -3.21 -1.21 -0.69
C VAL A 51 -3.64 -2.64 -0.44
N THR A 52 -2.91 -3.59 -1.03
CA THR A 52 -3.03 -5.01 -0.68
C THR A 52 -2.71 -5.25 0.81
N VAL A 53 -3.35 -6.25 1.41
CA VAL A 53 -3.12 -6.65 2.81
C VAL A 53 -2.55 -8.07 2.92
N ALA A 54 -1.99 -8.59 1.83
CA ALA A 54 -1.48 -9.96 1.76
C ALA A 54 0.06 -10.05 1.85
N ASP A 55 0.73 -8.98 2.28
CA ASP A 55 2.18 -8.96 2.45
C ASP A 55 2.60 -9.70 3.74
N ASP A 56 3.33 -10.80 3.56
CA ASP A 56 3.89 -11.62 4.64
C ASP A 56 5.40 -11.39 4.84
N GLY A 57 5.99 -10.44 4.10
CA GLY A 57 7.44 -10.24 4.04
C GLY A 57 8.07 -9.53 5.24
N GLY A 58 9.25 -10.01 5.63
CA GLY A 58 10.21 -9.28 6.49
C GLY A 58 9.71 -8.96 7.90
N SER A 59 10.01 -7.75 8.38
CA SER A 59 9.60 -7.31 9.72
C SER A 59 8.10 -7.04 9.85
N SER A 60 7.41 -6.79 8.72
CA SER A 60 5.97 -6.54 8.70
C SER A 60 5.20 -7.83 8.99
N GLY A 61 5.57 -8.95 8.34
CA GLY A 61 4.96 -10.27 8.60
C GLY A 61 5.06 -10.68 10.07
N ARG A 62 6.24 -10.53 10.70
CA ARG A 62 6.40 -10.87 12.13
C ARG A 62 5.47 -10.08 13.06
N LEU A 63 5.25 -8.80 12.77
CA LEU A 63 4.39 -7.92 13.58
C LEU A 63 2.91 -8.28 13.37
N THR A 64 2.53 -8.53 12.12
CA THR A 64 1.20 -8.97 11.68
C THR A 64 0.77 -10.22 12.45
N THR A 65 1.60 -11.28 12.42
CA THR A 65 1.29 -12.55 13.12
C THR A 65 1.27 -12.40 14.64
N ALA A 66 2.16 -11.58 15.21
CA ALA A 66 2.27 -11.44 16.66
C ALA A 66 1.12 -10.64 17.28
N MET A 67 0.51 -9.72 16.53
CA MET A 67 -0.52 -8.80 17.03
C MET A 67 -1.88 -8.96 16.36
N ASP A 68 -2.01 -9.89 15.40
CA ASP A 68 -3.24 -10.11 14.63
C ASP A 68 -3.77 -8.82 13.97
N ILE A 69 -2.86 -8.08 13.32
CA ILE A 69 -3.14 -6.81 12.62
C ILE A 69 -2.89 -6.95 11.13
N LEU A 70 -3.42 -6.03 10.31
CA LEU A 70 -3.08 -5.95 8.88
C LEU A 70 -1.60 -5.58 8.68
N PRO A 71 -0.94 -6.06 7.60
CA PRO A 71 0.47 -5.78 7.36
C PRO A 71 0.69 -4.29 7.08
N PRO A 72 1.38 -3.54 7.98
CA PRO A 72 1.40 -2.08 7.90
C PRO A 72 2.37 -1.52 6.84
N GLY A 73 3.20 -2.37 6.22
CA GLY A 73 4.38 -1.97 5.46
C GLY A 73 4.07 -1.03 4.28
N ASP A 74 3.20 -1.47 3.38
CA ASP A 74 2.88 -0.70 2.17
C ASP A 74 1.95 0.47 2.46
N MET A 75 1.06 0.33 3.44
CA MET A 75 0.21 1.43 3.89
C MET A 75 1.04 2.55 4.52
N ARG A 76 2.04 2.21 5.33
CA ARG A 76 3.03 3.16 5.86
C ARG A 76 3.74 3.92 4.73
N ARG A 77 4.16 3.22 3.68
CA ARG A 77 4.83 3.85 2.51
C ARG A 77 3.89 4.80 1.78
N GLY A 78 2.63 4.42 1.59
CA GLY A 78 1.60 5.29 1.03
C GLY A 78 1.39 6.56 1.86
N LEU A 79 1.31 6.44 3.19
CA LEU A 79 1.18 7.59 4.09
C LEU A 79 2.38 8.53 3.97
N LEU A 80 3.59 7.99 3.99
CA LEU A 80 4.83 8.75 3.82
C LEU A 80 4.88 9.50 2.48
N ALA A 81 4.42 8.87 1.40
CA ALA A 81 4.37 9.48 0.07
C ALA A 81 3.40 10.67 -0.03
N LEU A 82 2.35 10.67 0.80
CA LEU A 82 1.38 11.76 0.90
C LEU A 82 1.75 12.80 1.96
N SER A 83 2.83 12.58 2.72
CA SER A 83 3.27 13.44 3.81
C SER A 83 4.28 14.49 3.35
N PRO A 84 4.39 15.65 4.02
CA PRO A 84 5.42 16.64 3.72
C PRO A 84 6.83 16.06 3.89
N SER A 85 7.66 16.16 2.85
CA SER A 85 9.00 15.53 2.77
C SER A 85 9.99 16.00 3.85
N ASP A 86 9.84 17.22 4.36
CA ASP A 86 10.76 17.81 5.35
C ASP A 86 10.32 17.58 6.80
N SER A 87 9.24 16.81 7.02
CA SER A 87 8.72 16.54 8.36
C SER A 87 9.67 15.64 9.16
N VAL A 88 10.07 16.10 10.34
CA VAL A 88 10.80 15.26 11.31
C VAL A 88 9.98 14.02 11.66
N LEU A 89 8.65 14.15 11.74
CA LEU A 89 7.79 13.01 12.04
C LEU A 89 7.76 12.01 10.89
N ALA A 90 7.69 12.46 9.62
CA ALA A 90 7.80 11.56 8.47
C ALA A 90 9.14 10.80 8.48
N ARG A 91 10.24 11.50 8.80
CA ARG A 91 11.56 10.87 8.95
C ARG A 91 11.63 9.85 10.09
N LEU A 92 10.93 10.09 11.20
CA LEU A 92 10.80 9.10 12.28
C LEU A 92 9.94 7.91 11.84
N PHE A 93 8.86 8.15 11.10
CA PHE A 93 7.98 7.10 10.60
C PHE A 93 8.70 6.18 9.59
N ASP A 94 9.58 6.74 8.75
CA ASP A 94 10.39 5.98 7.80
C ASP A 94 11.61 5.28 8.44
N TYR A 95 11.97 5.66 9.66
CA TYR A 95 13.14 5.11 10.34
C TYR A 95 13.06 3.59 10.49
N ARG A 96 14.16 2.92 10.18
CA ARG A 96 14.35 1.47 10.35
C ARG A 96 15.51 1.21 11.31
N PHE A 97 15.26 0.38 12.31
CA PHE A 97 16.30 -0.04 13.24
C PHE A 97 17.26 -1.00 12.54
N ILE A 98 18.56 -0.75 12.68
CA ILE A 98 19.62 -1.53 12.02
C ILE A 98 20.14 -2.59 13.00
N ASP A 99 20.60 -2.16 14.17
CA ASP A 99 21.17 -3.02 15.21
C ASP A 99 20.36 -2.85 16.49
N THR A 100 19.92 -3.96 17.12
CA THR A 100 19.25 -4.11 18.45
C THR A 100 18.28 -5.32 18.41
N ASP A 101 17.61 -5.62 19.53
CA ASP A 101 16.50 -6.59 19.59
C ASP A 101 15.29 -6.21 18.70
N VAL A 102 15.20 -4.95 18.29
CA VAL A 102 14.20 -4.45 17.32
C VAL A 102 14.76 -4.32 15.91
N ALA A 103 15.94 -4.90 15.63
CA ALA A 103 16.58 -4.85 14.32
C ALA A 103 15.63 -5.30 13.20
N GLY A 104 15.67 -4.55 12.11
CA GLY A 104 14.83 -4.76 10.94
C GLY A 104 13.42 -4.16 11.08
N HIS A 105 12.91 -3.83 12.26
CA HIS A 105 11.61 -3.17 12.39
C HIS A 105 11.69 -1.72 11.91
N SER A 106 10.59 -1.26 11.29
CA SER A 106 10.38 0.15 11.03
C SER A 106 9.60 0.78 12.18
N LEU A 107 10.04 1.94 12.64
CA LEU A 107 9.36 2.67 13.72
C LEU A 107 7.91 3.01 13.33
N GLY A 108 7.67 3.43 12.08
CA GLY A 108 6.30 3.68 11.61
C GLY A 108 5.40 2.44 11.65
N ASN A 109 5.92 1.25 11.35
CA ASN A 109 5.15 0.00 11.50
C ASN A 109 4.79 -0.26 12.97
N LEU A 110 5.74 0.00 13.90
CA LEU A 110 5.50 -0.16 15.33
C LEU A 110 4.47 0.86 15.85
N ILE A 111 4.51 2.10 15.36
CA ILE A 111 3.52 3.12 15.69
C ILE A 111 2.14 2.71 15.18
N LEU A 112 2.01 2.23 13.94
CA LEU A 112 0.75 1.75 13.39
C LEU A 112 0.19 0.56 14.18
N ALA A 113 1.05 -0.39 14.56
CA ALA A 113 0.64 -1.50 15.40
C ALA A 113 0.17 -1.06 16.79
N ALA A 114 0.88 -0.13 17.43
CA ALA A 114 0.48 0.42 18.73
C ALA A 114 -0.83 1.22 18.64
N LEU A 115 -1.02 2.03 17.60
CA LEU A 115 -2.28 2.73 17.36
C LEU A 115 -3.43 1.75 17.16
N THR A 116 -3.21 0.68 16.40
CA THR A 116 -4.22 -0.37 16.17
C THR A 116 -4.60 -1.05 17.48
N ASP A 117 -3.63 -1.45 18.30
CA ASP A 117 -3.85 -2.07 19.61
C ASP A 117 -4.62 -1.14 20.56
N MET A 118 -4.27 0.14 20.58
CA MET A 118 -4.94 1.15 21.43
C MET A 118 -6.38 1.45 20.99
N LEU A 119 -6.64 1.45 19.69
CA LEU A 119 -7.92 1.89 19.12
C LEU A 119 -8.86 0.71 18.82
N GLY A 120 -8.34 -0.50 18.70
CA GLY A 120 -9.09 -1.70 18.30
C GLY A 120 -9.54 -1.70 16.83
N ASP A 121 -9.03 -0.76 16.03
CA ASP A 121 -9.42 -0.56 14.64
C ASP A 121 -8.22 -0.05 13.81
N PHE A 122 -7.83 -0.83 12.81
CA PHE A 122 -6.68 -0.53 11.97
C PHE A 122 -6.91 0.64 11.01
N GLU A 123 -8.13 0.81 10.49
CA GLU A 123 -8.45 1.95 9.61
C GLU A 123 -8.47 3.26 10.40
N LEU A 124 -8.98 3.22 11.63
CA LEU A 124 -8.89 4.36 12.54
C LEU A 124 -7.43 4.68 12.90
N ALA A 125 -6.60 3.66 13.12
CA ALA A 125 -5.16 3.83 13.34
C ALA A 125 -4.45 4.46 12.14
N LEU A 126 -4.80 4.06 10.91
CA LEU A 126 -4.30 4.70 9.68
C LEU A 126 -4.72 6.16 9.58
N ALA A 127 -5.99 6.48 9.88
CA ALA A 127 -6.49 7.85 9.84
C ALA A 127 -5.74 8.74 10.86
N VAL A 128 -5.56 8.27 12.09
CA VAL A 128 -4.78 8.98 13.11
C VAL A 128 -3.32 9.16 12.68
N ALA A 129 -2.71 8.13 12.09
CA ALA A 129 -1.34 8.22 11.58
C ALA A 129 -1.23 9.24 10.42
N ALA A 130 -2.20 9.27 9.52
CA ALA A 130 -2.28 10.24 8.43
C ALA A 130 -2.33 11.67 8.97
N ASP A 131 -3.19 11.94 9.96
CA ASP A 131 -3.31 13.25 10.60
C ASP A 131 -2.02 13.66 11.30
N LEU A 132 -1.39 12.75 12.05
CA LEU A 132 -0.12 13.00 12.71
C LEU A 132 0.97 13.41 11.70
N LEU A 133 1.03 12.71 10.58
CA LEU A 133 2.00 12.95 9.52
C LEU A 133 1.69 14.18 8.65
N GLY A 134 0.47 14.73 8.75
CA GLY A 134 -0.03 15.77 7.85
C GLY A 134 -0.17 15.26 6.42
N ALA A 135 -0.51 13.99 6.24
CA ALA A 135 -0.65 13.37 4.93
C ALA A 135 -1.85 13.97 4.17
N ASN A 136 -1.64 14.38 2.91
CA ASN A 136 -2.68 14.97 2.09
C ASN A 136 -3.30 13.96 1.13
N GLY A 137 -4.22 13.15 1.67
CA GLY A 137 -4.90 12.08 0.96
C GLY A 137 -5.24 10.93 1.91
N ARG A 138 -5.78 9.84 1.36
CA ARG A 138 -6.18 8.65 2.13
C ARG A 138 -5.40 7.43 1.67
N ILE A 139 -5.08 6.55 2.61
CA ILE A 139 -4.58 5.21 2.34
C ILE A 139 -5.57 4.23 2.96
N LEU A 140 -6.08 3.31 2.15
CA LEU A 140 -7.09 2.34 2.55
C LEU A 140 -6.56 0.92 2.31
N PRO A 141 -6.79 -0.02 3.25
CA PRO A 141 -6.58 -1.43 2.98
C PRO A 141 -7.69 -1.92 2.03
N VAL A 142 -7.34 -2.80 1.08
CA VAL A 142 -8.28 -3.36 0.11
C VAL A 142 -9.43 -4.14 0.77
N CYS A 143 -9.18 -4.74 1.94
CA CYS A 143 -10.16 -5.36 2.82
C CYS A 143 -9.77 -5.16 4.28
N THR A 144 -10.69 -5.41 5.20
CA THR A 144 -10.52 -5.13 6.64
C THR A 144 -9.96 -6.31 7.43
N GLU A 145 -9.77 -7.46 6.78
CA GLU A 145 -9.31 -8.71 7.39
C GLU A 145 -7.90 -9.03 6.89
N SER A 146 -7.08 -9.63 7.75
CA SER A 146 -5.75 -10.11 7.35
C SER A 146 -5.89 -11.30 6.41
N LEU A 147 -5.08 -11.35 5.35
CA LEU A 147 -5.16 -12.37 4.31
C LEU A 147 -3.79 -12.97 4.00
N ASP A 148 -3.77 -14.26 3.74
CA ASP A 148 -2.68 -14.95 3.08
C ASP A 148 -2.97 -15.03 1.57
N LEU A 149 -1.95 -14.69 0.77
CA LEU A 149 -1.98 -14.88 -0.68
C LEU A 149 -1.47 -16.28 -1.03
N ALA A 150 -2.19 -17.00 -1.88
CA ALA A 150 -1.72 -18.23 -2.50
C ALA A 150 -1.81 -18.13 -4.03
N ALA A 151 -0.95 -18.85 -4.74
CA ALA A 151 -0.94 -18.92 -6.19
C ALA A 151 -0.89 -20.38 -6.67
N LEU A 152 -1.53 -20.64 -7.82
CA LEU A 152 -1.35 -21.89 -8.56
C LEU A 152 -0.24 -21.67 -9.61
N ILE A 153 0.92 -22.29 -9.37
CA ILE A 153 2.11 -22.17 -10.20
C ILE A 153 2.42 -23.54 -10.79
N ASP A 154 2.32 -23.68 -12.12
CA ASP A 154 2.51 -24.95 -12.83
C ASP A 154 1.73 -26.15 -12.26
N GLY A 155 0.56 -25.90 -11.65
CA GLY A 155 -0.31 -26.92 -11.06
C GLY A 155 -0.06 -27.19 -9.57
N GLU A 156 0.95 -26.56 -8.96
CA GLU A 156 1.20 -26.64 -7.51
C GLU A 156 0.72 -25.37 -6.79
N VAL A 157 0.21 -25.54 -5.57
CA VAL A 157 -0.22 -24.42 -4.73
C VAL A 157 0.97 -23.91 -3.93
N VAL A 158 1.31 -22.64 -4.12
CA VAL A 158 2.34 -21.92 -3.35
C VAL A 158 1.64 -20.91 -2.46
N GLU A 159 1.88 -20.97 -1.15
CA GLU A 159 1.26 -20.10 -0.15
C GLU A 159 2.28 -19.09 0.40
N GLY A 160 1.84 -17.85 0.55
CA GLY A 160 2.64 -16.72 1.00
C GLY A 160 3.16 -15.84 -0.14
N GLN A 161 3.06 -14.52 0.01
CA GLN A 161 3.52 -13.56 -0.99
C GLN A 161 5.02 -13.72 -1.28
N ALA A 162 5.84 -13.83 -0.23
CA ALA A 162 7.29 -14.01 -0.38
C ALA A 162 7.63 -15.32 -1.11
N ALA A 163 6.90 -16.41 -0.83
CA ALA A 163 7.12 -17.68 -1.52
C ALA A 163 6.72 -17.61 -3.00
N ILE A 164 5.62 -16.93 -3.32
CA ILE A 164 5.17 -16.73 -4.71
C ILE A 164 6.24 -15.99 -5.53
N THR A 165 6.91 -14.99 -4.97
CA THR A 165 7.97 -14.25 -5.68
C THR A 165 9.26 -15.05 -5.89
N ASP A 166 9.51 -16.06 -5.06
CA ASP A 166 10.75 -16.84 -5.09
C ASP A 166 10.66 -18.11 -5.96
N VAL A 167 9.45 -18.52 -6.35
CA VAL A 167 9.21 -19.71 -7.17
C VAL A 167 9.08 -19.33 -8.64
N ARG A 168 9.76 -20.09 -9.52
CA ARG A 168 9.61 -19.95 -10.98
C ARG A 168 8.50 -20.86 -11.48
N GLY A 169 7.71 -20.35 -12.41
CA GLY A 169 6.66 -21.07 -13.14
C GLY A 169 5.57 -20.13 -13.61
N ALA A 170 4.60 -20.63 -14.37
CA ALA A 170 3.48 -19.82 -14.82
C ALA A 170 2.42 -19.71 -13.72
N ILE A 171 2.20 -18.49 -13.21
CA ILE A 171 1.10 -18.21 -12.28
C ILE A 171 -0.21 -18.20 -13.08
N THR A 172 -1.08 -19.16 -12.79
CA THR A 172 -2.37 -19.35 -13.50
C THR A 172 -3.57 -18.88 -12.70
N GLN A 173 -3.45 -18.82 -11.38
CA GLN A 173 -4.54 -18.41 -10.49
C GLN A 173 -3.98 -17.82 -9.19
N LEU A 174 -4.66 -16.81 -8.65
CA LEU A 174 -4.48 -16.32 -7.28
C LEU A 174 -5.67 -16.75 -6.41
N VAL A 175 -5.38 -17.03 -5.14
CA VAL A 175 -6.36 -17.44 -4.13
C VAL A 175 -6.07 -16.66 -2.85
N LEU A 176 -7.12 -16.14 -2.22
CA LEU A 176 -7.04 -15.49 -0.91
C LEU A 176 -7.51 -16.44 0.18
N ARG A 177 -6.81 -16.44 1.32
CA ARG A 177 -7.19 -17.20 2.51
C ARG A 177 -7.13 -16.30 3.76
N PRO A 178 -8.19 -16.23 4.58
CA PRO A 178 -9.55 -16.69 4.30
C PRO A 178 -10.19 -15.92 3.11
N PRO A 179 -11.31 -16.40 2.55
CA PRO A 179 -12.11 -15.57 1.65
C PRO A 179 -12.54 -14.29 2.37
N SER A 180 -12.34 -13.14 1.73
CA SER A 180 -12.72 -11.84 2.26
C SER A 180 -13.53 -11.04 1.25
N LYS A 181 -13.89 -9.81 1.60
CA LYS A 181 -14.65 -8.88 0.77
C LYS A 181 -13.95 -7.53 0.75
N VAL A 182 -14.12 -6.81 -0.35
CA VAL A 182 -13.60 -5.45 -0.49
C VAL A 182 -14.11 -4.55 0.64
N ASN A 183 -13.23 -3.68 1.12
CA ASN A 183 -13.56 -2.62 2.06
C ASN A 183 -14.62 -1.67 1.43
N PRO A 184 -15.76 -1.39 2.10
CA PRO A 184 -16.77 -0.46 1.60
C PRO A 184 -16.23 0.95 1.28
N GLU A 185 -15.20 1.43 1.99
CA GLU A 185 -14.57 2.72 1.71
C GLU A 185 -13.80 2.71 0.39
N VAL A 186 -13.22 1.56 0.01
CA VAL A 186 -12.57 1.36 -1.30
C VAL A 186 -13.59 1.40 -2.41
N VAL A 187 -14.74 0.73 -2.22
CA VAL A 187 -15.89 0.76 -3.14
C VAL A 187 -16.36 2.21 -3.35
N ALA A 188 -16.57 2.96 -2.26
CA ALA A 188 -16.99 4.35 -2.32
C ALA A 188 -15.96 5.26 -3.01
N ALA A 189 -14.67 5.04 -2.77
CA ALA A 189 -13.60 5.77 -3.43
C ALA A 189 -13.58 5.51 -4.94
N ILE A 190 -13.72 4.25 -5.37
CA ILE A 190 -13.79 3.86 -6.79
C ILE A 190 -15.01 4.48 -7.47
N ASP A 191 -16.18 4.45 -6.84
CA ASP A 191 -17.43 5.00 -7.40
C ASP A 191 -17.36 6.52 -7.63
N GLN A 192 -16.56 7.21 -6.83
CA GLN A 192 -16.35 8.64 -6.90
C GLN A 192 -15.11 9.04 -7.71
N ALA A 193 -14.31 8.08 -8.16
CA ALA A 193 -13.06 8.38 -8.84
C ALA A 193 -13.31 8.99 -10.22
N ASP A 194 -12.64 10.10 -10.52
CA ASP A 194 -12.59 10.65 -11.87
C ASP A 194 -11.46 9.96 -12.68
N GLN A 195 -10.45 9.43 -11.98
CA GLN A 195 -9.38 8.60 -12.53
C GLN A 195 -9.01 7.46 -11.57
N ILE A 196 -8.80 6.27 -12.12
CA ILE A 196 -8.37 5.07 -11.39
C ILE A 196 -7.07 4.58 -12.03
N VAL A 197 -6.01 4.47 -11.23
CA VAL A 197 -4.68 4.04 -11.67
C VAL A 197 -4.38 2.66 -11.07
N LEU A 198 -4.17 1.67 -11.92
CA LEU A 198 -3.71 0.34 -11.52
C LEU A 198 -2.18 0.27 -11.68
N GLY A 199 -1.49 -0.12 -10.61
CA GLY A 199 -0.04 -0.17 -10.61
C GLY A 199 0.63 1.21 -10.69
N PRO A 200 1.94 1.27 -11.04
CA PRO A 200 2.80 0.14 -11.33
C PRO A 200 3.10 -0.67 -10.06
N GLY A 201 3.65 -1.85 -10.24
CA GLY A 201 3.97 -2.76 -9.14
C GLY A 201 3.95 -4.19 -9.61
N SER A 202 4.46 -5.08 -8.77
CA SER A 202 4.47 -6.52 -9.03
C SER A 202 3.06 -6.98 -9.42
N LEU A 203 2.96 -7.60 -10.60
CA LEU A 203 1.66 -7.84 -11.24
C LEU A 203 0.78 -8.72 -10.36
N PHE A 204 1.33 -9.83 -9.87
CA PHE A 204 0.56 -10.80 -9.10
C PHE A 204 0.45 -10.41 -7.64
N THR A 205 1.55 -9.97 -7.06
CA THR A 205 1.66 -9.77 -5.61
C THR A 205 1.21 -8.39 -5.14
N SER A 206 1.17 -7.37 -6.02
CA SER A 206 0.69 -6.02 -5.67
C SER A 206 -0.63 -5.63 -6.35
N VAL A 207 -0.72 -5.79 -7.69
CA VAL A 207 -1.88 -5.30 -8.44
C VAL A 207 -3.03 -6.31 -8.42
N LEU A 208 -2.78 -7.53 -8.91
CA LEU A 208 -3.80 -8.58 -8.97
C LEU A 208 -4.20 -9.07 -7.58
N SER A 209 -3.32 -9.01 -6.58
CA SER A 209 -3.66 -9.32 -5.18
C SER A 209 -4.75 -8.39 -4.63
N CYS A 210 -4.84 -7.13 -5.11
CA CYS A 210 -5.98 -6.27 -4.82
C CYS A 210 -7.22 -6.68 -5.63
N LEU A 211 -7.05 -6.94 -6.93
CA LEU A 211 -8.18 -7.22 -7.84
C LEU A 211 -8.88 -8.55 -7.55
N VAL A 212 -8.17 -9.54 -7.00
CA VAL A 212 -8.73 -10.85 -6.64
C VAL A 212 -9.64 -10.76 -5.40
N VAL A 213 -9.60 -9.67 -4.64
CA VAL A 213 -10.53 -9.43 -3.52
C VAL A 213 -11.96 -9.27 -4.07
N PRO A 214 -12.91 -10.13 -3.65
CA PRO A 214 -14.29 -10.07 -4.11
C PRO A 214 -14.92 -8.68 -3.94
N GLY A 215 -15.45 -8.15 -5.03
CA GLY A 215 -16.11 -6.85 -5.10
C GLY A 215 -15.26 -5.72 -5.70
N VAL A 216 -13.93 -5.86 -5.76
CA VAL A 216 -13.06 -4.85 -6.39
C VAL A 216 -13.33 -4.75 -7.90
N VAL A 217 -13.30 -5.87 -8.62
CA VAL A 217 -13.57 -5.88 -10.07
C VAL A 217 -14.97 -5.34 -10.39
N ALA A 218 -15.99 -5.76 -9.63
CA ALA A 218 -17.35 -5.24 -9.80
C ALA A 218 -17.46 -3.73 -9.51
N ALA A 219 -16.55 -3.16 -8.72
CA ALA A 219 -16.42 -1.71 -8.54
C ALA A 219 -15.77 -1.01 -9.72
N LEU A 220 -14.71 -1.60 -10.25
CA LEU A 220 -14.05 -1.06 -11.43
C LEU A 220 -14.96 -1.10 -12.67
N GLU A 221 -15.76 -2.15 -12.84
CA GLU A 221 -16.67 -2.30 -13.99
C GLU A 221 -17.82 -1.27 -14.01
N ARG A 222 -18.29 -0.84 -12.83
CA ARG A 222 -19.35 0.18 -12.70
C ARG A 222 -18.80 1.60 -12.63
N ALA A 223 -17.50 1.77 -12.42
CA ALA A 223 -16.87 3.08 -12.32
C ALA A 223 -16.98 3.83 -13.65
N THR A 224 -17.17 5.15 -13.55
CA THR A 224 -17.27 6.03 -14.73
C THR A 224 -16.00 6.83 -14.98
N GLY A 225 -15.07 6.84 -14.01
CA GLY A 225 -13.76 7.47 -14.12
C GLY A 225 -12.85 6.78 -15.13
N GLN A 226 -11.82 7.49 -15.57
CA GLN A 226 -10.83 6.95 -16.49
C GLN A 226 -9.99 5.86 -15.81
N LEU A 227 -10.04 4.62 -16.32
CA LEU A 227 -9.16 3.54 -15.89
C LEU A 227 -7.82 3.60 -16.64
N VAL A 228 -6.72 3.68 -15.90
CA VAL A 228 -5.35 3.74 -16.41
C VAL A 228 -4.58 2.56 -15.81
N TYR A 229 -3.98 1.72 -16.65
CA TYR A 229 -3.05 0.69 -16.18
C TYR A 229 -1.61 1.11 -16.51
N VAL A 230 -0.77 1.23 -15.49
CA VAL A 230 0.65 1.56 -15.64
C VAL A 230 1.44 0.25 -15.67
N LEU A 231 1.90 -0.11 -16.86
CA LEU A 231 2.68 -1.32 -17.12
C LEU A 231 4.05 -1.26 -16.43
N ASN A 232 4.53 -2.42 -16.02
CA ASN A 232 5.91 -2.58 -15.56
C ASN A 232 6.89 -2.39 -16.74
N LEU A 233 8.01 -1.72 -16.49
CA LEU A 233 9.04 -1.47 -17.50
C LEU A 233 9.87 -2.71 -17.85
N VAL A 234 9.96 -3.65 -16.92
CA VAL A 234 10.74 -4.88 -17.02
C VAL A 234 9.93 -6.03 -16.43
N THR A 235 10.22 -7.24 -16.89
CA THR A 235 9.73 -8.46 -16.27
C THR A 235 10.37 -8.65 -14.90
N GLN A 236 9.68 -9.37 -14.04
CA GLN A 236 10.13 -9.76 -12.71
C GLN A 236 10.28 -11.29 -12.69
N ASP A 237 11.44 -11.78 -12.24
CA ASP A 237 11.67 -13.21 -12.03
C ASP A 237 10.61 -13.76 -11.05
N GLY A 238 10.16 -14.99 -11.28
CA GLY A 238 9.07 -15.63 -10.52
C GLY A 238 7.64 -15.15 -10.84
N GLU A 239 7.44 -13.91 -11.31
CA GLU A 239 6.10 -13.38 -11.57
C GLU A 239 5.76 -13.25 -13.06
N THR A 240 6.59 -12.53 -13.83
CA THR A 240 6.26 -12.09 -15.20
C THR A 240 7.35 -12.43 -16.20
N TRP A 241 8.22 -13.39 -15.88
CA TRP A 241 9.40 -13.73 -16.69
C TRP A 241 9.09 -14.06 -18.15
N GLU A 242 7.96 -14.71 -18.43
CA GLU A 242 7.54 -15.14 -19.77
C GLU A 242 6.55 -14.19 -20.46
N MET A 243 6.28 -13.01 -19.88
CA MET A 243 5.30 -12.03 -20.39
C MET A 243 5.93 -10.91 -21.23
#